data_AF-A0A7X7MN01-F1
#
_entry.id   AF-A0A7X7MN01-F1
#
_cell.length_a   1.000
_cell.length_b   1.000
_cell.length_c   1.000
_cell.angle_alpha   90.00
_cell.angle_beta   90.00
_cell.angle_gamma   90.00
#
_symmetry.space_group_name_H-M   'P 1'
#
loop_
_entity.id
_entity.type
_entity.pdbx_description
1 polymer ?
#
loop_
_entity_poly.entity_id
_entity_poly.type
_entity_poly.pdbx_seq_one_letter_code
_entity_poly.pdbx_strand_id
1 'polypeptide(L)'
;MQRLRHHVSRKEERDIEQEKAAGAREARREEWRRIIAEQQACGLGAAGYCRERGIPVWKFSYWRKALNAAEAGDAPRGFVELRPPRRASGVCVESGRWLVRVEPGFDAATLLRALEALAAP
;
A
#
# COMPACT_ATOMS: atom_id res chain seq x y z
N MET A 1 62.98 8.70 15.65
CA MET A 1 61.68 8.59 16.33
C MET A 1 60.57 9.00 15.38
N GLN A 2 59.64 8.08 15.15
CA GLN A 2 58.65 8.07 14.08
C GLN A 2 57.43 8.94 14.42
N ARG A 3 57.04 9.85 13.52
CA ARG A 3 55.69 10.43 13.47
C ARG A 3 55.26 10.55 12.01
N LEU A 4 54.85 9.43 11.40
CA LEU A 4 54.00 9.48 10.21
C LEU A 4 52.56 9.65 10.69
N ARG A 5 52.04 10.88 10.61
CA ARG A 5 50.62 11.17 10.75
C ARG A 5 49.98 11.27 9.36
N HIS A 6 49.00 10.40 9.15
CA HIS A 6 47.78 10.61 8.37
C HIS A 6 47.95 11.05 6.90
N HIS A 7 48.19 10.08 6.03
CA HIS A 7 47.69 10.11 4.67
C HIS A 7 46.77 8.90 4.48
N VAL A 8 45.70 8.82 5.29
CA VAL A 8 44.55 8.00 4.88
C VAL A 8 44.07 8.67 3.60
N SER A 9 44.10 7.93 2.50
CA SER A 9 43.83 8.48 1.19
C SER A 9 42.41 9.03 1.21
N ARG A 10 42.19 10.28 0.76
CA ARG A 10 40.84 10.89 0.67
C ARG A 10 39.82 9.97 -0.04
N LYS A 11 40.31 8.99 -0.80
CA LYS A 11 39.53 7.89 -1.38
C LYS A 11 38.95 6.93 -0.33
N GLU A 12 39.76 6.44 0.61
CA GLU A 12 39.32 5.50 1.66
C GLU A 12 38.30 6.15 2.62
N GLU A 13 38.46 7.43 2.97
CA GLU A 13 37.46 8.15 3.79
C GLU A 13 36.09 8.23 3.09
N ARG A 14 36.07 8.49 1.78
CA ARG A 14 34.82 8.54 0.99
C ARG A 14 34.17 7.16 0.84
N ASP A 15 34.98 6.11 0.72
CA ASP A 15 34.46 4.75 0.58
C ASP A 15 33.80 4.28 1.89
N ILE A 16 34.43 4.57 3.03
CA ILE A 16 33.87 4.31 4.37
C ILE A 16 32.58 5.11 4.61
N GLU A 17 32.53 6.37 4.20
CA GLU A 17 31.33 7.21 4.34
C GLU A 17 30.16 6.69 3.48
N GLN A 18 30.44 6.27 2.24
CA GLN A 18 29.44 5.67 1.36
C GLN A 18 28.91 4.34 1.91
N GLU A 19 29.78 3.49 2.46
CA GLU A 19 29.40 2.22 3.07
C GLU A 19 28.53 2.43 4.32
N LYS A 20 28.91 3.37 5.19
CA LYS A 20 28.08 3.76 6.34
C LYS A 20 26.72 4.32 5.91
N ALA A 21 26.68 5.16 4.87
CA ALA A 21 25.44 5.69 4.34
C ALA A 21 24.56 4.60 3.71
N ALA A 22 25.14 3.60 3.05
CA ALA A 22 24.43 2.44 2.53
C ALA A 22 23.82 1.59 3.65
N GLY A 23 24.59 1.31 4.71
CA GLY A 23 24.10 0.59 5.89
C GLY A 23 22.95 1.32 6.60
N ALA A 24 23.05 2.64 6.77
CA ALA A 24 21.98 3.45 7.36
C ALA A 24 20.70 3.43 6.52
N ARG A 25 20.81 3.37 5.19
CA ARG A 25 19.66 3.26 4.28
C ARG A 25 18.99 1.88 4.38
N GLU A 26 19.76 0.79 4.49
CA GLU A 26 19.20 -0.56 4.66
C GLU A 26 18.52 -0.72 6.02
N ALA A 27 19.15 -0.27 7.11
CA ALA A 27 18.54 -0.32 8.44
C ALA A 27 17.18 0.40 8.47
N ARG A 28 17.08 1.53 7.77
CA ARG A 28 15.81 2.24 7.61
C ARG A 28 14.80 1.45 6.76
N ARG A 29 15.23 0.77 5.71
CA ARG A 29 14.34 -0.13 4.94
C ARG A 29 13.79 -1.25 5.82
N GLU A 30 14.63 -1.89 6.61
CA GLU A 30 14.22 -2.95 7.54
C GLU A 30 13.21 -2.48 8.58
N GLU A 31 13.42 -1.30 9.17
CA GLU A 31 12.46 -0.67 10.08
C GLU A 31 11.08 -0.53 9.41
N TRP A 32 11.04 -0.01 8.19
CA TRP A 32 9.79 0.17 7.45
C TRP A 32 9.15 -1.14 7.00
N ARG A 33 9.94 -2.18 6.70
CA ARG A 33 9.40 -3.53 6.45
C ARG A 33 8.66 -4.06 7.68
N ARG A 34 9.24 -3.90 8.88
CA ARG A 34 8.60 -4.31 10.13
C ARG A 34 7.28 -3.56 10.37
N ILE A 35 7.27 -2.24 10.19
CA ILE A 35 6.08 -1.40 10.34
C ILE A 35 4.96 -1.85 9.39
N ILE A 36 5.29 -2.18 8.14
CA ILE A 36 4.32 -2.62 7.14
C ILE A 36 3.81 -4.03 7.45
N ALA A 37 4.69 -4.95 7.85
CA ALA A 37 4.31 -6.30 8.24
C ALA A 37 3.38 -6.29 9.46
N GLU A 38 3.66 -5.43 10.44
CA GLU A 38 2.81 -5.23 11.61
C GLU A 38 1.42 -4.70 11.21
N GLN A 39 1.34 -3.75 10.27
CA GLN A 39 0.07 -3.27 9.74
C GLN A 39 -0.73 -4.37 9.03
N GLN A 40 -0.06 -5.27 8.30
CA GLN A 40 -0.73 -6.40 7.64
C GLN A 40 -1.24 -7.42 8.66
N ALA A 41 -0.50 -7.66 9.74
CA ALA A 41 -0.88 -8.60 10.79
C ALA A 41 -2.02 -8.09 11.68
N CYS A 42 -2.13 -6.78 11.92
CA CYS A 42 -3.17 -6.22 12.79
C CYS A 42 -4.56 -6.13 12.14
N GLY A 43 -4.67 -6.34 10.82
CA GLY A 43 -5.94 -6.29 10.09
C GLY A 43 -6.57 -4.89 9.98
N LEU A 44 -5.98 -3.87 10.60
CA LEU A 44 -6.40 -2.49 10.46
C LEU A 44 -6.04 -1.97 9.06
N GLY A 45 -6.92 -1.16 8.48
CA GLY A 45 -6.58 -0.42 7.27
C GLY A 45 -5.40 0.53 7.51
N ALA A 46 -4.63 0.83 6.47
CA ALA A 46 -3.42 1.66 6.57
C ALA A 46 -3.65 3.01 7.27
N ALA A 47 -4.79 3.66 7.04
CA ALA A 47 -5.14 4.93 7.69
C ALA A 47 -5.42 4.77 9.20
N GLY A 48 -6.05 3.66 9.61
CA GLY A 48 -6.30 3.35 11.02
C GLY A 48 -5.01 3.07 11.77
N TYR A 49 -4.17 2.19 11.19
CA TYR A 49 -2.86 1.88 11.74
C TYR A 49 -1.96 3.12 11.88
N CYS A 50 -1.92 3.98 10.85
CA CYS A 50 -1.15 5.22 10.91
C CYS A 50 -1.63 6.18 12.01
N ARG A 51 -2.94 6.26 12.22
CA ARG A 51 -3.54 7.11 13.27
C ARG A 51 -3.17 6.63 14.67
N GLU A 52 -3.28 5.34 14.93
CA GLU A 52 -2.95 4.75 16.24
C GLU A 52 -1.47 4.88 16.60
N ARG A 53 -0.59 4.72 15.61
CA ARG A 53 0.86 4.75 15.80
C ARG A 53 1.49 6.14 15.65
N GLY A 54 0.68 7.17 15.37
CA GLY A 54 1.17 8.53 15.11
C GLY A 54 2.06 8.64 13.86
N ILE A 55 1.91 7.72 12.91
CA ILE A 55 2.71 7.68 11.68
C ILE A 55 2.05 8.57 10.64
N PRO A 56 2.78 9.52 10.01
CA PRO A 56 2.24 10.28 8.90
C PRO A 56 1.87 9.37 7.72
N VAL A 57 0.61 9.41 7.28
CA VAL A 57 0.08 8.53 6.22
C VAL A 57 0.87 8.65 4.92
N TRP A 58 1.34 9.86 4.58
CA TRP A 58 2.16 10.09 3.39
C TRP A 58 3.50 9.34 3.46
N LYS A 59 4.12 9.29 4.66
CA LYS A 59 5.41 8.63 4.90
C LYS A 59 5.25 7.12 4.81
N PHE A 60 4.19 6.60 5.41
CA PHE A 60 3.82 5.18 5.29
C PHE A 60 3.58 4.79 3.82
N SER A 61 2.79 5.59 3.10
CA SER A 61 2.49 5.34 1.68
C SER A 61 3.74 5.38 0.81
N TYR A 62 4.65 6.32 1.07
CA TYR A 62 5.94 6.41 0.40
C TYR A 62 6.77 5.14 0.61
N TRP A 63 6.98 4.73 1.87
CA TRP A 63 7.81 3.56 2.18
C TRP A 63 7.21 2.25 1.70
N ARG A 64 5.89 2.11 1.75
CA ARG A 64 5.19 0.95 1.16
C ARG A 64 5.43 0.85 -0.34
N LYS A 65 5.38 1.97 -1.07
CA LYS A 65 5.71 1.99 -2.51
C LYS A 65 7.19 1.71 -2.76
N ALA A 66 8.08 2.33 -1.99
CA ALA A 66 9.53 2.19 -2.15
C ALA A 66 10.01 0.75 -1.89
N LEU A 67 9.47 0.10 -0.85
CA LEU A 67 9.80 -1.29 -0.52
C LEU A 67 9.20 -2.26 -1.52
N ASN A 68 7.93 -2.06 -1.94
CA ASN A 68 7.35 -2.87 -3.00
C ASN A 68 8.14 -2.76 -4.31
N ALA A 69 8.62 -1.57 -4.68
CA ALA A 69 9.43 -1.38 -5.88
C ALA A 69 10.83 -2.01 -5.78
N ALA A 70 11.42 -2.04 -4.59
CA ALA A 70 12.71 -2.68 -4.34
C ALA A 70 12.61 -4.22 -4.29
N GLU A 71 11.52 -4.75 -3.74
CA GLU A 71 11.26 -6.19 -3.63
C GLU A 71 10.68 -6.78 -4.93
N ALA A 72 9.96 -5.99 -5.72
CA ALA A 72 9.53 -6.34 -7.07
C ALA A 72 10.68 -6.33 -8.10
N GLY A 73 11.93 -6.44 -7.64
CA GLY A 73 13.08 -6.66 -8.51
C GLY A 73 12.78 -7.81 -9.48
N ASP A 74 12.74 -7.48 -10.77
CA ASP A 74 12.44 -8.36 -11.90
C ASP A 74 11.00 -8.89 -12.05
N ALA A 75 10.04 -8.45 -11.22
CA ALA A 75 8.64 -8.75 -11.48
C ALA A 75 8.17 -7.94 -12.71
N PRO A 76 7.60 -8.58 -13.75
CA PRO A 76 7.13 -7.86 -14.92
C PRO A 76 6.08 -6.84 -14.48
N ARG A 77 6.31 -5.57 -14.84
CA ARG A 77 5.32 -4.50 -14.74
C ARG A 77 4.21 -4.78 -15.76
N GLY A 78 3.36 -5.75 -15.44
CA GLY A 78 2.26 -6.20 -16.29
C GLY A 78 0.93 -5.65 -15.81
N PHE A 79 -0.01 -5.53 -16.74
CA PHE A 79 -1.41 -5.42 -16.39
C PHE A 79 -1.85 -6.72 -15.71
N VAL A 80 -2.44 -6.61 -14.51
CA VAL A 80 -3.13 -7.74 -13.89
C VAL A 80 -4.49 -7.83 -14.58
N GLU A 81 -4.71 -8.90 -15.34
CA GLU A 81 -6.02 -9.20 -15.91
C GLU A 81 -6.99 -9.48 -14.75
N LEU A 82 -7.88 -8.52 -14.46
CA LEU A 82 -9.00 -8.75 -13.57
C LEU A 82 -10.02 -9.61 -14.31
N ARG A 83 -10.07 -10.90 -13.99
CA ARG A 83 -11.11 -11.77 -14.54
C ARG A 83 -12.45 -11.40 -13.89
N PRO A 84 -13.47 -10.99 -14.66
CA PRO A 84 -14.79 -10.80 -14.08
C PRO A 84 -15.23 -12.13 -13.45
N PRO A 85 -15.93 -12.10 -12.30
CA PRO A 85 -16.51 -13.31 -11.75
C PRO A 85 -17.34 -14.02 -12.83
N ARG A 86 -17.20 -15.35 -12.93
CA ARG A 86 -17.80 -16.17 -14.02
C ARG A 86 -19.32 -16.06 -14.14
N ARG A 87 -19.99 -15.48 -13.15
CA ARG A 87 -21.41 -15.16 -13.17
C ARG A 87 -21.52 -13.66 -13.35
N ALA A 88 -22.35 -13.21 -14.30
CA ALA A 88 -22.74 -11.81 -14.37
C ALA A 88 -23.17 -11.38 -12.97
N SER A 89 -22.38 -10.53 -12.32
CA SER A 89 -22.85 -9.77 -11.17
C SER A 89 -24.12 -9.07 -11.64
N GLY A 90 -25.22 -9.19 -10.91
CA GLY A 90 -26.49 -8.69 -11.42
C GLY A 90 -26.52 -7.15 -11.56
N VAL A 91 -27.70 -6.56 -11.58
CA VAL A 91 -27.85 -5.15 -11.94
C VAL A 91 -27.46 -4.23 -10.78
N CYS A 92 -26.58 -3.25 -11.03
CA CYS A 92 -26.33 -2.15 -10.12
C CYS A 92 -27.06 -0.90 -10.63
N VAL A 93 -27.86 -0.28 -9.76
CA VAL A 93 -28.54 1.00 -10.01
C VAL A 93 -28.06 2.02 -8.99
N GLU A 94 -27.58 3.17 -9.47
CA GLU A 94 -27.17 4.30 -8.64
C GLU A 94 -28.17 5.44 -8.79
N SER A 95 -28.65 5.97 -7.66
CA SER A 95 -29.55 7.13 -7.63
C SER A 95 -29.23 8.02 -6.43
N GLY A 96 -28.54 9.13 -6.69
CA GLY A 96 -28.08 10.07 -5.67
C GLY A 96 -27.15 9.41 -4.65
N ARG A 97 -27.60 9.32 -3.39
CA ARG A 97 -26.81 8.69 -2.30
C ARG A 97 -26.97 7.17 -2.22
N TRP A 98 -27.82 6.58 -3.05
CA TRP A 98 -28.20 5.18 -2.95
C TRP A 98 -27.56 4.36 -4.04
N LEU A 99 -26.98 3.22 -3.65
CA LEU A 99 -26.49 2.18 -4.53
C LEU A 99 -27.30 0.91 -4.27
N VAL A 100 -28.04 0.47 -5.27
CA VAL A 100 -28.84 -0.77 -5.21
C VAL A 100 -28.13 -1.83 -6.04
N ARG A 101 -27.77 -2.94 -5.41
CA ARG A 101 -27.14 -4.09 -6.07
C ARG A 101 -28.12 -5.27 -6.08
N VAL A 102 -28.44 -5.73 -7.28
CA VAL A 102 -29.36 -6.83 -7.53
C VAL A 102 -28.53 -8.02 -7.99
N GLU A 103 -28.70 -9.19 -7.37
CA GLU A 103 -28.03 -10.42 -7.80
C GLU A 103 -28.87 -11.18 -8.84
N PRO A 104 -28.27 -12.08 -9.64
CA PRO A 104 -29.04 -12.96 -10.52
C PRO A 104 -30.06 -13.80 -9.74
N GLY A 105 -31.29 -13.88 -10.26
CA GLY A 105 -32.40 -14.61 -9.61
C GLY A 105 -33.21 -13.78 -8.60
N PHE A 106 -32.96 -12.48 -8.51
CA PHE A 106 -33.74 -11.57 -7.69
C PHE A 106 -35.14 -11.33 -8.25
N ASP A 107 -36.12 -11.18 -7.37
CA ASP A 107 -37.53 -10.95 -7.72
C ASP A 107 -37.78 -9.50 -8.15
N ALA A 108 -38.39 -9.32 -9.33
CA ALA A 108 -38.67 -8.02 -9.92
C ALA A 108 -39.65 -7.19 -9.08
N ALA A 109 -40.67 -7.82 -8.47
CA ALA A 109 -41.66 -7.12 -7.66
C ALA A 109 -41.03 -6.55 -6.37
N THR A 110 -40.05 -7.25 -5.81
CA THR A 110 -39.28 -6.78 -4.66
C THR A 110 -38.33 -5.64 -5.03
N LEU A 111 -37.73 -5.67 -6.23
CA LEU A 111 -36.89 -4.56 -6.70
C LEU A 111 -37.71 -3.29 -6.88
N LEU A 112 -38.89 -3.41 -7.51
CA LEU A 112 -39.77 -2.28 -7.74
C LEU A 112 -40.16 -1.60 -6.41
N ARG A 113 -40.61 -2.38 -5.42
CA ARG A 113 -40.97 -1.88 -4.09
C ARG A 113 -39.80 -1.20 -3.38
N ALA A 114 -38.59 -1.73 -3.52
CA ALA A 114 -37.39 -1.12 -2.94
C ALA A 114 -37.07 0.23 -3.62
N LEU A 115 -37.16 0.29 -4.95
CA LEU A 115 -36.93 1.53 -5.70
C LEU A 115 -38.00 2.60 -5.40
N GLU A 116 -39.26 2.21 -5.27
CA GLU A 116 -40.36 3.09 -4.85
C GLU A 116 -40.09 3.70 -3.46
N ALA A 117 -39.66 2.88 -2.50
CA ALA A 117 -39.31 3.35 -1.16
C ALA A 117 -38.13 4.33 -1.17
N LEU A 118 -37.17 4.15 -2.07
CA LEU A 118 -36.02 5.05 -2.21
C LEU A 118 -36.35 6.36 -2.95
N ALA A 119 -37.40 6.35 -3.77
CA ALA A 119 -37.90 7.51 -4.50
C ALA A 119 -38.93 8.34 -3.72
N ALA A 120 -39.41 7.82 -2.58
CA ALA A 120 -40.32 8.55 -1.70
C ALA A 120 -39.62 9.83 -1.15
N PRO A 121 -40.32 10.97 -1.11
CA PRO A 121 -39.76 12.26 -0.72
C PRO A 121 -39.36 12.34 0.77
#